data_AF-A0A7Y4YK62-F1
#
_entry.id   AF-A0A7Y4YK62-F1
#
_cell.length_a   1.000
_cell.length_b   1.000
_cell.length_c   1.000
_cell.angle_alpha   90.00
_cell.angle_beta   90.00
_cell.angle_gamma   90.00
#
_symmetry.space_group_name_H-M   'P 1'
#
loop_
_entity.id
_entity.type
_entity.pdbx_description
1 polymer ?
#
loop_
_entity_poly.entity_id
_entity_poly.type
_entity_poly.pdbx_seq_one_letter_code
_entity_poly.pdbx_strand_id
1 'polypeptide(L)'
;MANLRRHLRHLLLLASGLLAVVPGLAADTAEEFRVAREGYRYTFPRDHGAHEAFRTEWWYYTGQLTANDGRSFGYQLTFFRRGMPREQTNNP
;
A
#
# COMPACT_ATOMS: atom_id res chain seq x y z
N MET A 1 47.63 -35.42 -5.72
CA MET A 1 46.81 -34.93 -4.58
C MET A 1 46.59 -33.40 -4.53
N ALA A 2 47.46 -32.56 -5.11
CA ALA A 2 47.32 -31.09 -5.04
C ALA A 2 46.16 -30.50 -5.89
N ASN A 3 45.83 -31.10 -7.05
CA ASN A 3 44.78 -30.58 -7.94
C ASN A 3 43.35 -30.78 -7.38
N LEU A 4 43.09 -31.86 -6.65
CA LEU A 4 41.77 -32.16 -6.05
C LEU A 4 41.37 -31.11 -5.00
N ARG A 5 42.36 -30.61 -4.26
CA ARG A 5 42.19 -29.61 -3.20
C ARG A 5 41.95 -28.19 -3.75
N ARG A 6 42.33 -27.92 -5.00
CA ARG A 6 42.05 -26.66 -5.70
C ARG A 6 40.60 -26.62 -6.20
N HIS A 7 40.09 -27.73 -6.74
CA HIS A 7 38.69 -27.81 -7.19
C HIS A 7 37.68 -27.83 -6.03
N LEU A 8 38.02 -28.45 -4.89
CA LEU A 8 37.19 -28.41 -3.68
C LEU A 8 37.02 -26.99 -3.11
N ARG A 9 38.06 -26.15 -3.23
CA ARG A 9 38.05 -24.74 -2.81
C ARG A 9 37.15 -23.87 -3.70
N HIS A 10 37.09 -24.14 -5.00
CA HIS A 10 36.19 -23.42 -5.91
C HIS A 10 34.73 -23.88 -5.76
N LEU A 11 34.48 -25.17 -5.48
CA LEU A 11 33.12 -25.67 -5.23
C LEU A 11 32.52 -25.12 -3.92
N LEU A 12 33.32 -24.96 -2.87
CA LEU A 12 32.88 -24.40 -1.58
C LEU A 12 32.59 -22.88 -1.64
N LEU A 13 33.26 -22.14 -2.53
CA LEU A 13 33.01 -20.70 -2.73
C LEU A 13 31.74 -20.41 -3.55
N LEU A 14 31.35 -21.31 -4.46
CA LEU A 14 30.08 -21.21 -5.18
C LEU A 14 28.88 -21.56 -4.29
N ALA A 15 29.02 -22.53 -3.38
CA ALA A 15 27.97 -22.90 -2.43
C ALA A 15 27.69 -21.83 -1.35
N SER A 16 28.70 -21.03 -0.98
CA SER A 16 28.56 -19.94 -0.01
C SER A 16 28.00 -18.65 -0.63
N GLY A 17 28.20 -18.42 -1.93
CA GLY A 17 27.50 -17.35 -2.67
C GLY A 17 25.99 -17.60 -2.78
N LEU A 18 25.55 -18.85 -2.94
CA LEU A 18 24.13 -19.17 -3.09
C LEU A 18 23.34 -19.04 -1.77
N LEU A 19 23.98 -19.26 -0.61
CA LEU A 19 23.34 -19.10 0.70
C LEU A 19 23.25 -17.64 1.16
N ALA A 20 24.07 -16.74 0.60
CA ALA A 20 24.04 -15.31 0.90
C ALA A 20 23.05 -14.51 0.03
N VAL A 21 22.48 -15.10 -1.03
CA VAL A 21 21.50 -14.46 -1.92
C VAL A 21 20.05 -14.63 -1.43
N VAL A 22 19.78 -15.65 -0.61
CA VAL A 22 18.41 -15.94 -0.14
C VAL A 22 17.84 -14.97 0.91
N PRO A 23 18.62 -14.37 1.86
CA PRO A 23 18.03 -13.49 2.87
C PRO A 23 17.53 -12.14 2.33
N GLY A 24 17.92 -11.74 1.11
CA GLY A 24 17.53 -10.47 0.49
C GLY A 24 16.18 -10.49 -0.22
N LEU A 25 15.50 -11.65 -0.30
CA LEU A 25 14.20 -11.80 -0.94
C LEU A 25 13.02 -11.75 0.04
N ALA A 26 13.27 -11.53 1.34
CA ALA A 26 12.24 -11.02 2.22
C ALA A 26 12.11 -9.50 1.95
N ALA A 27 11.65 -9.16 0.75
CA ALA A 27 11.16 -7.83 0.47
C ALA A 27 10.13 -7.51 1.55
N ASP A 28 10.34 -6.39 2.23
CA ASP A 28 9.38 -5.77 3.12
C ASP A 28 8.05 -5.68 2.35
N THR A 29 7.12 -6.59 2.63
CA THR A 29 5.79 -6.54 2.02
C THR A 29 5.05 -5.44 2.77
N ALA A 30 5.39 -4.19 2.48
CA ALA A 30 4.47 -3.08 2.66
C ALA A 30 3.15 -3.54 2.04
N GLU A 31 2.10 -3.61 2.84
CA GLU A 31 0.79 -4.10 2.39
C GLU A 31 0.43 -3.39 1.09
N GLU A 32 0.42 -4.13 -0.01
CA GLU A 32 0.15 -3.56 -1.32
C GLU A 32 -1.34 -3.19 -1.36
N PHE A 33 -1.64 -1.93 -1.62
CA PHE A 33 -3.02 -1.47 -1.72
C PHE A 33 -3.78 -2.29 -2.77
N ARG A 34 -5.04 -2.62 -2.48
CA ARG A 34 -5.89 -3.38 -3.40
C ARG A 34 -6.15 -2.57 -4.66
N VAL A 35 -6.12 -3.26 -5.79
CA VAL A 35 -6.61 -2.74 -7.07
C VAL A 35 -8.13 -2.85 -7.10
N ALA A 36 -8.82 -1.79 -7.49
CA ALA A 36 -10.25 -1.83 -7.76
C ALA A 36 -10.51 -2.72 -8.99
N ARG A 37 -11.10 -3.90 -8.76
CA ARG A 37 -11.51 -4.85 -9.79
C ARG A 37 -13.02 -4.76 -9.99
N GLU A 38 -13.47 -5.14 -11.17
CA GLU A 38 -14.90 -5.29 -11.48
C GLU A 38 -15.57 -6.36 -10.61
N GLY A 39 -16.90 -6.34 -10.55
CA GLY A 39 -17.68 -7.34 -9.81
C GLY A 39 -17.73 -7.16 -8.29
N TYR A 40 -17.23 -6.03 -7.76
CA TYR A 40 -17.39 -5.71 -6.34
C TYR A 40 -18.88 -5.58 -5.99
N ARG A 41 -19.32 -6.35 -4.99
CA ARG A 41 -20.69 -6.30 -4.49
C ARG A 41 -20.72 -5.42 -3.25
N TYR A 42 -21.39 -4.28 -3.37
CA TYR A 42 -21.56 -3.36 -2.26
C TYR A 42 -22.49 -3.95 -1.20
N THR A 43 -22.08 -3.83 0.06
CA THR A 43 -22.84 -4.25 1.23
C THR A 43 -22.93 -3.05 2.17
N PHE A 44 -24.14 -2.56 2.36
CA PHE A 44 -24.43 -1.49 3.31
C PHE A 44 -25.04 -2.07 4.60
N PRO A 45 -24.71 -1.53 5.78
CA PRO A 45 -24.01 -0.26 6.02
C PRO A 45 -22.47 -0.32 6.00
N ARG A 46 -21.86 -1.51 5.85
CA ARG A 46 -20.39 -1.70 5.87
C ARG A 46 -19.66 -0.70 4.97
N ASP A 47 -20.10 -0.56 3.72
CA ASP A 47 -19.45 0.29 2.71
C ASP A 47 -19.79 1.79 2.84
N HIS A 48 -20.43 2.23 3.94
CA HIS A 48 -20.43 3.65 4.31
C HIS A 48 -19.11 4.10 4.93
N GLY A 49 -18.37 3.16 5.53
CA GLY A 49 -17.13 3.44 6.23
C GLY A 49 -15.93 3.66 5.31
N ALA A 50 -14.76 3.83 5.92
CA ALA A 50 -13.50 3.91 5.22
C ALA A 50 -13.09 2.56 4.60
N HIS A 51 -12.54 2.62 3.40
CA HIS A 51 -11.99 1.50 2.65
C HIS A 51 -10.44 1.54 2.67
N GLU A 52 -9.82 1.35 3.84
CA GLU A 52 -8.37 1.55 4.07
C GLU A 52 -7.45 0.67 3.21
N ALA A 53 -7.97 -0.47 2.73
CA ALA A 53 -7.23 -1.36 1.84
C ALA A 53 -6.95 -0.73 0.46
N PHE A 54 -7.58 0.39 0.10
CA PHE A 54 -7.33 1.12 -1.14
C PHE A 54 -6.47 2.35 -0.87
N ARG A 55 -5.52 2.61 -1.78
CA ARG A 55 -4.57 3.72 -1.67
C ARG A 55 -5.25 5.09 -1.59
N THR A 56 -6.40 5.23 -2.23
CA THR A 56 -7.04 6.53 -2.39
C THR A 56 -8.52 6.40 -2.05
N GLU A 57 -9.02 7.33 -1.24
CA GLU A 57 -10.44 7.44 -0.93
C GLU A 57 -10.85 8.91 -0.80
N TRP A 58 -12.10 9.18 -1.16
CA TRP A 58 -12.67 10.53 -1.19
C TRP A 58 -14.06 10.52 -0.60
N TRP A 59 -14.37 11.56 0.16
CA TRP A 59 -15.75 11.92 0.50
C TRP A 59 -16.01 13.32 -0.02
N TYR A 60 -17.00 13.46 -0.89
CA TYR A 60 -17.34 14.74 -1.52
C TYR A 60 -18.80 15.09 -1.24
N TYR A 61 -18.99 16.12 -0.43
CA TYR A 61 -20.30 16.65 -0.07
C TYR A 61 -20.49 18.00 -0.74
N THR A 62 -21.62 18.18 -1.42
CA THR A 62 -22.05 19.46 -1.98
C THR A 62 -23.51 19.68 -1.65
N GLY A 63 -23.89 20.94 -1.55
CA GLY A 63 -25.29 21.25 -1.32
C GLY A 63 -25.59 22.72 -1.32
N GLN A 64 -26.86 23.01 -1.06
CA GLN A 64 -27.42 24.34 -0.95
C GLN A 64 -28.05 24.46 0.44
N LEU A 65 -27.89 25.62 1.06
CA LEU A 65 -28.47 25.98 2.35
C LEU A 65 -29.29 27.25 2.18
N THR A 66 -30.40 27.33 2.89
CA THR A 66 -31.18 28.55 3.04
C THR A 66 -31.11 28.97 4.50
N ALA A 67 -30.62 30.18 4.77
CA ALA A 67 -30.58 30.74 6.10
C ALA A 67 -31.98 31.18 6.56
N ASN A 68 -32.13 31.42 7.87
CA ASN A 68 -33.41 31.81 8.46
C ASN A 68 -33.95 33.15 7.90
N ASP A 69 -33.08 34.02 7.38
CA ASP A 69 -33.43 35.27 6.71
C ASP A 69 -33.77 35.11 5.22
N GLY A 70 -33.80 33.86 4.71
CA GLY A 70 -34.09 33.54 3.32
C GLY A 70 -32.89 33.62 2.38
N ARG A 71 -31.69 33.97 2.87
CA ARG A 71 -30.48 34.04 2.04
C ARG A 71 -29.99 32.64 1.66
N SER A 72 -29.66 32.47 0.38
CA SER A 72 -29.15 31.21 -0.17
C SER A 72 -27.62 31.13 -0.14
N PHE A 73 -27.11 29.94 0.16
CA PHE A 73 -25.69 29.62 0.16
C PHE A 73 -25.45 28.29 -0.54
N GLY A 74 -24.41 28.22 -1.38
CA GLY A 74 -23.83 26.95 -1.80
C GLY A 74 -22.71 26.54 -0.84
N TYR A 75 -22.53 25.24 -0.62
CA TYR A 75 -21.36 24.72 0.08
C TYR A 75 -20.76 23.52 -0.64
N GLN A 76 -19.46 23.32 -0.38
CA GLN A 76 -18.75 22.08 -0.68
C GLN A 76 -17.86 21.69 0.49
N LEU A 77 -17.67 20.39 0.70
CA LEU A 77 -16.76 19.81 1.67
C LEU A 77 -16.15 18.55 1.07
N THR A 78 -14.82 18.50 1.02
CA THR A 78 -14.09 17.37 0.46
C THR A 78 -13.07 16.86 1.46
N PHE A 79 -13.10 15.56 1.73
CA PHE A 79 -12.03 14.85 2.42
C PHE A 79 -11.28 13.98 1.41
N PHE A 80 -9.95 14.04 1.46
CA PHE A 80 -9.07 13.19 0.67
C PHE A 80 -8.21 12.35 1.61
N ARG A 81 -8.24 11.03 1.43
CA ARG A 81 -7.28 10.11 2.05
C ARG A 81 -6.37 9.54 0.98
N ARG A 82 -5.07 9.59 1.24
CA ARG A 82 -4.06 8.83 0.52
C ARG A 82 -3.28 7.96 1.49
N GLY A 83 -3.37 6.64 1.31
CA GLY A 83 -2.52 5.69 2.00
C GLY A 83 -1.06 5.86 1.57
N MET A 84 -0.17 5.83 2.55
CA MET A 84 1.27 5.96 2.38
C MET A 84 1.93 4.64 2.80
N PRO A 85 2.92 4.12 2.05
CA PRO A 85 3.73 2.99 2.51
C PRO A 85 4.40 3.29 3.86
N ARG A 86 4.59 2.28 4.70
CA ARG A 86 5.18 2.44 6.05
C ARG A 86 6.55 3.11 6.04
N GLU A 87 7.36 2.86 5.01
CA GLU A 87 8.67 3.51 4.84
C GLU A 87 8.53 5.04 4.69
N GLN A 88 7.46 5.53 4.05
CA GLN A 88 7.21 6.97 3.87
C GLN A 88 6.60 7.64 5.10
N THR A 89 6.06 6.88 6.05
CA THR A 89 5.52 7.43 7.31
C THR A 89 6.57 7.50 8.41
N ASN A 90 7.76 6.89 8.21
CA ASN A 90 8.81 6.76 9.23
C ASN A 90 9.98 7.74 9.06
N ASN A 91 9.89 8.74 8.18
CA ASN A 91 10.88 9.81 8.10
C ASN A 91 10.52 10.91 9.12
N PRO A 92 11.36 11.20 10.13
CA PRO A 92 11.10 12.25 11.12
C PRO A 92 11.07 13.66 10.50
#